data_AF-A0A7V1V6A2-F1
#
_entry.id   AF-A0A7V1V6A2-F1
#
_cell.length_a   1.000
_cell.length_b   1.000
_cell.length_c   1.000
_cell.angle_alpha   90.00
_cell.angle_beta   90.00
_cell.angle_gamma   90.00
#
_symmetry.space_group_name_H-M   'P 1'
#
loop_
_entity.id
_entity.type
_entity.pdbx_description
1 polymer ?
#
loop_
_entity_poly.entity_id
_entity_poly.type
_entity_poly.pdbx_seq_one_letter_code
_entity_poly.pdbx_strand_id
1 'polypeptide(L)'
;MKLSKGRVAHMADLLITRLQAEGHLQIGVEKKEVIEILERAITDELQVEDRLNAEVRAMLKAYETEIERGNVDYQKMFTMIKAKLVKERGLIL
;
A
#
# COMPACT_ATOMS: atom_id res chain seq x y z
N MET A 1 7.58 -4.04 1.53
CA MET A 1 6.64 -4.26 2.66
C MET A 1 7.35 -4.28 4.02
N LYS A 2 6.93 -3.38 4.93
CA LYS A 2 7.48 -3.23 6.30
C LYS A 2 6.94 -4.27 7.31
N LEU A 3 5.91 -5.05 6.95
CA LEU A 3 5.27 -6.07 7.80
C LEU A 3 5.37 -7.45 7.14
N SER A 4 5.62 -8.49 7.93
CA SER A 4 5.65 -9.88 7.45
C SER A 4 4.22 -10.44 7.30
N LYS A 5 4.03 -11.36 6.35
CA LYS A 5 2.72 -12.02 6.11
C LYS A 5 2.13 -12.63 7.39
N GLY A 6 2.96 -13.30 8.19
CA GLY A 6 2.53 -13.88 9.47
C GLY A 6 2.04 -12.84 10.49
N ARG A 7 2.61 -11.62 10.50
CA ARG A 7 2.10 -10.54 11.36
C ARG A 7 0.77 -10.00 10.86
N VAL A 8 0.58 -9.89 9.54
CA VAL A 8 -0.68 -9.44 8.94
C VAL A 8 -1.80 -10.44 9.25
N ALA A 9 -1.56 -11.74 9.08
CA ALA A 9 -2.52 -12.79 9.41
C ALA A 9 -2.90 -12.78 10.91
N HIS A 10 -1.91 -12.61 11.80
CA HIS A 10 -2.19 -12.50 13.24
C HIS A 10 -3.01 -11.27 13.59
N MET A 11 -2.72 -10.12 12.98
CA MET A 11 -3.51 -8.89 13.17
C MET A 11 -4.94 -9.05 12.64
N ALA A 12 -5.12 -9.71 11.50
CA ALA A 12 -6.42 -9.98 10.91
C ALA A 12 -7.28 -10.85 11.85
N ASP A 13 -6.72 -11.93 12.40
CA ASP A 13 -7.43 -12.79 13.35
C ASP A 13 -7.82 -12.06 14.64
N LEU A 14 -6.92 -11.22 15.19
CA LEU A 14 -7.22 -10.40 16.37
C LEU A 14 -8.34 -9.40 16.11
N LEU A 15 -8.33 -8.72 14.95
CA LEU A 15 -9.37 -7.78 14.56
C LEU A 15 -10.74 -8.46 14.44
N ILE A 16 -10.80 -9.58 13.73
CA ILE A 16 -12.05 -10.33 13.53
C ILE A 16 -12.58 -10.82 14.88
N THR A 17 -11.72 -11.39 15.72
CA THR A 17 -12.11 -11.88 17.05
C THR A 17 -12.66 -10.75 17.92
N ARG A 18 -12.04 -9.57 17.88
CA ARG A 18 -12.49 -8.40 18.63
C ARG A 18 -13.82 -7.85 18.10
N LEU A 19 -13.96 -7.71 16.79
CA LEU A 19 -15.19 -7.23 16.15
C LEU A 19 -16.38 -8.17 16.38
N GLN A 20 -16.14 -9.47 16.43
CA GLN A 20 -17.14 -10.46 16.82
C GLN A 20 -17.53 -10.32 18.29
N ALA A 21 -16.54 -10.17 19.20
CA ALA A 21 -16.79 -10.01 20.63
C ALA A 21 -17.57 -8.73 20.96
N GLU A 22 -17.33 -7.64 20.23
CA GLU A 22 -18.04 -6.37 20.36
C GLU A 22 -19.40 -6.36 19.63
N GLY A 23 -19.74 -7.44 18.91
CA GLY A 23 -21.03 -7.58 18.22
C GLY A 23 -21.15 -6.75 16.93
N HIS A 24 -20.06 -6.15 16.46
CA HIS A 24 -20.01 -5.34 15.24
C HIS A 24 -19.91 -6.16 13.95
N LEU A 25 -19.63 -7.46 14.07
CA LEU A 25 -19.39 -8.33 12.92
C LEU A 25 -20.06 -9.70 13.13
N GLN A 26 -21.02 -10.03 12.25
CA GLN A 26 -21.56 -11.38 12.11
C GLN A 26 -20.91 -12.05 10.92
N ILE A 27 -20.26 -13.19 11.16
CA ILE A 27 -19.64 -13.99 10.11
C ILE A 27 -20.67 -14.99 9.60
N GLY A 28 -21.04 -14.88 8.32
CA GLY A 28 -21.92 -15.83 7.63
C GLY A 28 -21.20 -16.97 6.89
N VAL A 29 -19.87 -16.95 6.89
CA VAL A 29 -18.98 -17.93 6.20
C VAL A 29 -18.00 -18.56 7.20
N GLU A 30 -17.02 -19.34 6.74
CA GLU A 30 -15.97 -19.80 7.65
C GLU A 30 -15.07 -18.64 8.10
N LYS A 31 -14.72 -18.60 9.40
CA LYS A 31 -13.83 -17.58 9.98
C LYS A 31 -12.51 -17.46 9.20
N LYS A 32 -11.98 -18.59 8.72
CA LYS A 32 -10.75 -18.65 7.93
C LYS A 32 -10.85 -17.84 6.63
N GLU A 33 -11.98 -17.88 5.95
CA GLU A 33 -12.20 -17.15 4.71
C GLU A 33 -12.19 -15.63 4.94
N VAL A 34 -12.81 -15.17 6.03
CA VAL A 34 -12.78 -13.75 6.43
C VAL A 34 -11.35 -13.30 6.77
N ILE A 35 -10.57 -14.15 7.46
CA ILE A 35 -9.17 -13.85 7.76
C ILE A 35 -8.36 -13.71 6.47
N GLU A 36 -8.54 -14.59 5.48
CA GLU A 36 -7.84 -14.50 4.20
C GLU A 36 -8.21 -13.24 3.42
N ILE A 37 -9.49 -12.86 3.41
CA ILE A 37 -9.96 -11.62 2.79
C ILE A 37 -9.31 -10.40 3.46
N LEU A 38 -9.31 -10.37 4.80
CA LEU A 38 -8.74 -9.27 5.56
C LEU A 38 -7.21 -9.21 5.41
N GLU A 39 -6.53 -10.35 5.38
CA GLU A 39 -5.09 -10.43 5.10
C GLU A 39 -4.75 -9.84 3.73
N ARG A 40 -5.52 -10.19 2.69
CA ARG A 40 -5.34 -9.64 1.34
C ARG A 40 -5.59 -8.14 1.32
N ALA A 41 -6.69 -7.67 1.92
CA ALA A 41 -7.01 -6.25 1.98
C ALA A 41 -5.90 -5.43 2.69
N ILE A 42 -5.42 -5.88 3.84
CA ILE A 42 -4.32 -5.23 4.56
C ILE A 42 -3.03 -5.28 3.73
N THR A 43 -2.74 -6.41 3.09
CA THR A 43 -1.55 -6.58 2.26
C THR A 43 -1.58 -5.65 1.05
N ASP A 44 -2.71 -5.55 0.36
CA ASP A 44 -2.87 -4.65 -0.78
C ASP A 44 -2.68 -3.20 -0.35
N GLU A 45 -3.28 -2.80 0.76
CA GLU A 45 -3.14 -1.44 1.30
C GLU A 45 -1.69 -1.11 1.65
N LEU A 46 -0.99 -2.03 2.32
CA LEU A 46 0.43 -1.90 2.65
C LEU A 46 1.35 -1.87 1.41
N GLN A 47 0.87 -2.34 0.26
CA GLN A 47 1.61 -2.33 -1.00
C GLN A 47 1.31 -1.09 -1.86
N VAL A 48 0.29 -0.30 -1.56
CA VAL A 48 -0.06 0.90 -2.33
C VAL A 48 1.14 1.84 -2.46
N GLU A 49 1.84 2.10 -1.35
CA GLU A 49 3.03 2.97 -1.37
C GLU A 49 4.17 2.37 -2.21
N ASP A 50 4.43 1.07 -2.06
CA ASP A 50 5.48 0.37 -2.81
C ASP A 50 5.19 0.40 -4.33
N ARG A 51 3.94 0.16 -4.74
CA ARG A 51 3.48 0.23 -6.13
C ARG A 51 3.61 1.65 -6.69
N LEU A 52 3.16 2.65 -5.93
CA LEU A 52 3.29 4.06 -6.29
C LEU A 52 4.76 4.46 -6.49
N ASN A 53 5.64 4.08 -5.56
CA ASN A 53 7.07 4.37 -5.66
C ASN A 53 7.69 3.73 -6.90
N ALA A 54 7.32 2.48 -7.23
CA ALA A 54 7.81 1.80 -8.43
C ALA A 54 7.35 2.50 -9.71
N GLU A 55 6.11 2.96 -9.75
CA GLU A 55 5.56 3.70 -10.88
C GLU A 55 6.25 5.06 -11.09
N VAL A 56 6.48 5.80 -10.00
CA VAL A 56 7.24 7.06 -10.05
C VAL A 56 8.64 6.82 -10.62
N ARG A 57 9.34 5.77 -10.19
CA ARG A 57 10.66 5.40 -10.73
C ARG A 57 10.60 5.07 -12.22
N ALA A 58 9.57 4.33 -12.66
CA ALA A 58 9.38 4.00 -14.07
C ALA A 58 9.16 5.26 -14.92
N MET A 59 8.38 6.23 -14.44
CA MET A 59 8.21 7.53 -15.10
C MET A 59 9.51 8.32 -15.16
N LEU A 60 10.30 8.33 -14.08
CA LEU A 60 11.60 9.03 -14.07
C LEU A 60 12.63 8.43 -15.02
N LYS A 61 12.52 7.13 -15.34
CA LYS A 61 13.39 6.47 -16.31
C LYS A 61 13.32 7.10 -17.70
N ALA A 62 12.17 7.67 -18.08
CA ALA A 62 12.03 8.41 -19.34
C ALA A 62 12.84 9.73 -19.36
N TYR A 63 13.20 10.26 -18.19
CA TYR A 63 13.94 11.51 -18.01
C TYR A 63 15.40 11.28 -17.59
N GLU A 64 15.87 10.03 -17.59
CA GLU A 64 17.19 9.62 -17.09
C GLU A 64 18.32 10.39 -17.79
N THR A 65 18.24 10.58 -19.11
CA THR A 65 19.23 11.35 -19.89
C THR A 65 19.27 12.85 -19.55
N GLU A 66 18.14 13.44 -19.14
CA GLU A 66 18.08 14.86 -18.75
C GLU A 66 18.59 15.08 -17.33
N ILE A 67 18.35 14.10 -16.45
CA ILE A 67 18.86 14.04 -15.09
C ILE A 67 20.38 13.85 -15.11
N GLU A 68 20.91 12.95 -15.94
CA GLU A 68 22.35 12.72 -16.10
C GLU A 68 23.10 13.95 -16.65
N ARG A 69 22.43 14.73 -17.50
CA ARG A 69 22.96 16.02 -18.01
C ARG A 69 23.00 17.12 -16.94
N GLY A 70 22.55 16.84 -15.71
CA GLY A 70 22.59 17.76 -14.58
C GLY A 70 21.52 18.85 -14.61
N ASN A 71 20.57 18.79 -15.56
CA ASN A 71 19.53 19.81 -15.71
C ASN A 71 18.41 19.66 -14.67
N VAL A 72 18.28 18.50 -14.03
CA VAL A 72 17.15 18.17 -13.17
C VAL A 72 17.57 17.30 -11.98
N ASP A 73 17.14 17.67 -10.77
CA ASP A 73 17.32 16.89 -9.55
C ASP A 73 16.29 15.74 -9.47
N TYR A 74 16.79 14.50 -9.49
CA TYR A 74 15.99 13.27 -9.39
C TYR A 74 15.11 13.23 -8.13
N GLN A 75 15.64 13.61 -6.97
CA GLN A 75 14.93 13.51 -5.69
C GLN A 75 13.77 14.53 -5.64
N LYS A 76 14.00 15.72 -6.19
CA LYS A 76 12.95 16.75 -6.32
C LYS A 76 11.84 16.29 -7.27
N MET A 77 12.18 15.76 -8.44
CA MET A 77 11.21 15.22 -9.39
C MET A 77 10.41 14.05 -8.80
N PHE A 78 11.08 13.12 -8.12
CA PHE A 78 10.44 11.99 -7.46
C PHE A 78 9.37 12.45 -6.48
N THR A 79 9.70 13.45 -5.65
CA THR A 79 8.79 14.00 -4.64
C THR A 79 7.60 14.71 -5.30
N MET A 80 7.83 15.49 -6.35
CA MET A 80 6.78 16.19 -7.08
C MET A 80 5.80 15.23 -7.79
N ILE A 81 6.33 14.22 -8.49
CA ILE A 81 5.50 13.23 -9.20
C ILE A 81 4.73 12.37 -8.19
N LYS A 82 5.38 11.92 -7.10
CA LYS A 82 4.70 11.18 -6.02
C LYS A 82 3.55 11.99 -5.45
N ALA A 83 3.76 13.26 -5.10
CA ALA A 83 2.71 14.12 -4.55
C ALA A 83 1.55 14.33 -5.53
N LYS A 84 1.85 14.49 -6.83
CA LYS A 84 0.83 14.62 -7.88
C LYS A 84 -0.03 13.37 -7.98
N LEU A 85 0.57 12.18 -8.06
CA LEU A 85 -0.15 10.91 -8.16
C LEU A 85 -0.99 10.61 -6.92
N VAL A 86 -0.48 10.91 -5.73
CA VAL A 86 -1.23 10.76 -4.47
C VAL A 86 -2.52 11.58 -4.53
N LYS A 87 -2.42 12.84 -4.97
CA LYS A 87 -3.57 13.73 -5.08
C LYS A 87 -4.54 13.29 -6.18
N GLU A 88 -4.05 12.88 -7.35
CA GLU A 88 -4.88 12.44 -8.47
C GLU A 88 -5.65 11.16 -8.17
N ARG A 89 -5.06 10.26 -7.37
CA ARG A 89 -5.67 8.97 -7.02
C ARG A 89 -6.36 8.97 -5.66
N GLY A 90 -6.34 10.09 -4.94
CA GLY A 90 -6.90 10.19 -3.59
C GLY A 90 -6.27 9.22 -2.59
N LEU A 91 -4.99 8.89 -2.75
CA LEU A 91 -4.29 7.97 -1.85
C LEU A 91 -4.02 8.65 -0.50
N ILE A 92 -4.11 7.88 0.58
CA ILE A 92 -3.70 8.30 1.92
C ILE A 92 -2.42 7.53 2.24
N LEU A 93 -1.32 8.25 2.44
CA LEU A 93 0.01 7.70 2.75
C LEU A 93 0.42 7.99 4.19
#